data_AF-A0A7J2V184-F1
#
_entry.id   AF-A0A7J2V184-F1
#
_cell.length_a   1.000
_cell.length_b   1.000
_cell.length_c   1.000
_cell.angle_alpha   90.00
_cell.angle_beta   90.00
_cell.angle_gamma   90.00
#
_symmetry.space_group_name_H-M   'P 1'
#
loop_
_entity.id
_entity.type
_entity.pdbx_description
1 polymer ?
#
loop_
_entity_poly.entity_id
_entity_poly.type
_entity_poly.pdbx_seq_one_letter_code
_entity_poly.pdbx_strand_id
1 'polypeptide(L)'
;MHQIIKEGSIVKGPLWPEPIEVKKIEEIDEYVRVIGVTLHSRRFVDQLISKSDYEKLEVEDVSLDFSTPSEEAFLAIEAERYRFASLFDPLLAMNVSKIDPLPFQIEAVYGYILKLPKVRFLLADDPGAGKTIMAGLVHKELKLRGVVNRTLIVVPGHLKDQWLRELKEKFHEHFTIIDRSSFYAHYGENPWERENQVITSMDFAKQDDILLSLQNVDWDLVIVDEAHKMAAYKYGDKISKTERYKL
;
A
#
# COMPACT_ATOMS: atom_id res chain seq x y z
N MET A 1 -7.14 -17.81 45.05
CA MET A 1 -6.91 -16.37 45.29
C MET A 1 -7.17 -15.67 43.97
N HIS A 2 -8.12 -14.75 43.89
CA HIS A 2 -8.37 -13.97 42.67
C HIS A 2 -7.17 -13.04 42.42
N GLN A 3 -6.41 -13.28 41.34
CA GLN A 3 -5.41 -12.32 40.88
C GLN A 3 -6.16 -11.13 40.28
N ILE A 4 -6.02 -9.96 40.90
CA ILE A 4 -6.60 -8.72 40.40
C ILE A 4 -5.83 -8.32 39.14
N ILE A 5 -6.50 -8.37 37.98
CA ILE A 5 -5.95 -7.88 36.72
C ILE A 5 -5.92 -6.35 36.80
N LYS A 6 -4.73 -5.77 36.63
CA LYS A 6 -4.53 -4.32 36.65
C LYS A 6 -4.14 -3.81 35.27
N GLU A 7 -4.20 -2.50 35.08
CA GLU A 7 -3.54 -1.86 33.95
C GLU A 7 -2.05 -2.20 33.98
N GLY A 8 -1.52 -2.64 32.84
CA GLY A 8 -0.17 -3.19 32.67
C GLY A 8 -0.04 -4.69 32.91
N SER A 9 -1.09 -5.38 33.39
CA SER A 9 -1.08 -6.85 33.49
C SER A 9 -1.13 -7.49 32.10
N ILE A 10 -0.35 -8.55 31.91
CA ILE A 10 -0.47 -9.42 30.73
C ILE A 10 -1.45 -10.53 31.10
N VAL A 11 -2.50 -10.68 30.30
CA VAL A 11 -3.55 -11.66 30.55
C VAL A 11 -3.66 -12.64 29.41
N LYS A 12 -3.90 -13.90 29.76
CA LYS A 12 -4.17 -14.97 28.82
C LYS A 12 -5.57 -15.52 29.11
N GLY A 13 -6.29 -15.86 28.04
CA GLY A 13 -7.63 -16.41 28.16
C GLY A 13 -8.15 -16.96 26.84
N PRO A 14 -9.29 -17.68 26.87
CA PRO A 14 -9.86 -18.34 25.69
C PRO A 14 -10.40 -17.37 24.63
N LEU A 15 -10.52 -16.09 24.97
CA LEU A 15 -11.08 -15.05 24.12
C LEU A 15 -10.12 -14.60 23.02
N TRP A 16 -8.81 -14.78 23.22
CA TRP A 16 -7.78 -14.28 22.33
C TRP A 16 -6.79 -15.39 21.97
N PRO A 17 -6.26 -15.39 20.73
CA PRO A 17 -5.32 -16.40 20.27
C PRO A 17 -3.93 -16.28 20.91
N GLU A 18 -3.63 -15.14 21.53
CA GLU A 18 -2.36 -14.83 22.19
C GLU A 18 -2.58 -13.93 23.42
N PRO A 19 -1.62 -13.87 24.36
CA PRO A 19 -1.73 -13.00 25.53
C PRO A 19 -1.86 -11.51 25.17
N ILE A 20 -2.53 -10.75 26.03
CA ILE A 20 -2.77 -9.31 25.84
C ILE A 20 -2.20 -8.52 27.00
N GLU A 21 -1.45 -7.46 26.70
CA GLU A 21 -1.10 -6.43 27.66
C GLU A 21 -2.30 -5.49 27.84
N VAL A 22 -2.91 -5.52 29.03
CA VAL A 22 -4.08 -4.70 29.35
C VAL A 22 -3.63 -3.26 29.54
N LYS A 23 -4.13 -2.35 28.70
CA LYS A 23 -3.87 -0.91 28.82
C LYS A 23 -4.91 -0.22 29.69
N LYS A 24 -6.17 -0.65 29.61
CA LYS A 24 -7.27 -0.09 30.39
C LYS A 24 -8.36 -1.14 30.63
N ILE A 25 -9.02 -1.05 31.78
CA ILE A 25 -10.19 -1.85 32.12
C ILE A 25 -11.31 -0.91 32.57
N GLU A 26 -12.51 -1.06 32.00
CA GLU A 26 -13.70 -0.33 32.42
C GLU A 26 -14.81 -1.33 32.77
N GLU A 27 -15.28 -1.31 34.02
CA GLU A 27 -16.45 -2.09 34.42
C GLU A 27 -17.73 -1.35 34.03
N ILE A 28 -18.63 -2.03 33.32
CA ILE A 28 -19.90 -1.50 32.83
C ILE A 28 -20.99 -2.53 33.16
N ASP A 29 -21.68 -2.33 34.29
CA ASP A 29 -22.75 -3.19 34.81
C ASP A 29 -22.37 -4.68 34.88
N GLU A 30 -22.85 -5.51 33.94
CA GLU A 30 -22.59 -6.96 33.85
C GLU A 30 -21.39 -7.32 32.95
N TYR A 31 -20.78 -6.31 32.32
CA TYR A 31 -19.68 -6.47 31.38
C TYR A 31 -18.43 -5.74 31.85
N VAL A 32 -17.29 -6.18 31.32
CA VAL A 32 -15.99 -5.54 31.50
C VAL A 32 -15.43 -5.24 30.12
N ARG A 33 -15.11 -3.97 29.86
CA ARG A 33 -14.41 -3.56 28.64
C ARG A 33 -12.91 -3.66 28.89
N VAL A 34 -12.24 -4.47 28.08
CA VAL A 34 -10.79 -4.64 28.11
C VAL A 34 -10.19 -3.96 26.89
N ILE A 35 -9.34 -2.97 27.12
CA ILE A 35 -8.58 -2.27 26.09
C ILE A 35 -7.11 -2.65 26.27
N GLY A 36 -6.46 -3.12 25.22
CA GLY A 36 -5.11 -3.64 25.30
C GLY A 36 -4.43 -3.79 23.96
N VAL A 37 -3.24 -4.38 23.99
CA VAL A 37 -2.48 -4.74 22.79
C VAL A 37 -2.00 -6.18 22.93
N THR A 38 -2.16 -6.98 21.88
CA THR A 38 -1.67 -8.35 21.89
C THR A 38 -0.13 -8.40 21.95
N LEU A 39 0.43 -9.39 22.65
CA LEU A 39 1.86 -9.40 22.98
C LEU A 39 2.76 -9.64 21.76
N HIS A 40 2.41 -10.57 20.86
CA HIS A 40 3.27 -10.90 19.71
C HIS A 40 2.85 -10.15 18.44
N SER A 41 1.57 -10.16 18.08
CA SER A 41 1.13 -9.49 16.83
C SER A 41 0.95 -7.97 16.97
N ARG A 42 1.05 -7.42 18.18
CA ARG A 42 0.88 -5.99 18.50
C ARG A 42 -0.43 -5.40 17.95
N ARG A 43 -1.49 -6.20 17.92
CA ARG A 43 -2.82 -5.75 17.47
C ARG A 43 -3.54 -5.07 18.62
N PHE A 44 -4.18 -3.94 18.30
CA PHE A 44 -5.04 -3.26 19.25
C PHE A 44 -6.29 -4.09 19.52
N VAL A 45 -6.68 -4.19 20.78
CA VAL A 45 -7.88 -4.89 21.23
C VAL A 45 -8.71 -3.93 22.07
N ASP A 46 -9.98 -3.83 21.71
CA ASP A 46 -11.01 -3.08 22.44
C ASP A 46 -12.28 -3.92 22.40
N GLN A 47 -12.54 -4.65 23.49
CA GLN A 47 -13.59 -5.65 23.53
C GLN A 47 -14.36 -5.61 24.85
N LEU A 48 -15.67 -5.76 24.74
CA LEU A 48 -16.59 -5.88 25.86
C LEU A 48 -16.82 -7.37 26.15
N ILE A 49 -16.51 -7.83 27.35
CA ILE A 49 -16.57 -9.25 27.76
C ILE A 49 -17.45 -9.42 28.99
N SER A 50 -18.06 -10.59 29.15
CA SER A 50 -18.91 -10.87 30.32
C SER A 50 -18.06 -11.01 31.59
N LYS A 51 -18.61 -10.71 32.77
CA LYS A 51 -17.92 -10.98 34.05
C LYS A 51 -17.48 -12.46 34.18
N SER A 52 -18.29 -13.38 33.66
CA SER A 52 -17.97 -14.81 33.67
C SER A 52 -16.77 -15.18 32.81
N ASP A 53 -16.49 -14.42 31.76
CA ASP A 53 -15.30 -14.62 30.91
C ASP A 53 -14.10 -13.84 31.44
N TYR A 54 -14.32 -12.70 32.08
CA TYR A 54 -13.28 -11.94 32.79
C TYR A 54 -12.65 -12.77 33.93
N GLU A 55 -13.45 -13.53 34.67
CA GLU A 55 -12.95 -14.44 35.73
C GLU A 55 -12.11 -15.60 35.19
N LYS A 56 -12.21 -15.93 33.91
CA LYS A 56 -11.39 -16.97 33.25
C LYS A 56 -10.04 -16.43 32.76
N LEU A 57 -9.78 -15.13 32.89
CA LEU A 57 -8.52 -14.54 32.50
C LEU A 57 -7.47 -14.82 33.58
N GLU A 58 -6.33 -15.35 33.15
CA GLU A 58 -5.18 -15.61 34.00
C GLU A 58 -4.13 -14.52 33.78
N VAL A 59 -3.56 -13.98 34.86
CA VAL A 59 -2.44 -13.04 34.77
C VAL A 59 -1.18 -13.87 34.50
N GLU A 60 -0.56 -13.60 33.36
CA GLU A 60 0.72 -14.20 32.98
C GLU A 60 1.84 -13.30 33.49
N ASP A 61 2.58 -13.78 34.48
CA ASP A 61 3.81 -13.13 34.92
C ASP A 61 4.88 -13.33 33.85
N VAL A 62 5.07 -12.30 33.01
CA VAL A 62 6.16 -12.29 32.05
C VAL A 62 7.46 -12.00 32.80
N SER A 63 8.09 -13.07 33.26
CA SER A 63 9.48 -13.02 33.71
C SER A 63 10.39 -12.87 32.50
N LEU A 64 11.34 -11.93 32.56
CA LEU A 64 12.44 -11.88 31.60
C LEU A 64 13.31 -13.12 31.79
N ASP A 65 13.04 -14.14 30.97
CA ASP A 65 13.84 -15.34 30.93
C ASP A 65 15.05 -15.11 30.03
N PHE A 66 16.24 -15.05 30.64
CA PHE A 66 17.52 -14.92 29.94
C PHE A 66 18.19 -16.29 29.70
N SER A 67 17.43 -17.39 29.80
CA SER A 67 17.94 -18.75 29.60
C SER A 67 18.14 -19.14 28.13
N THR A 68 17.62 -18.34 27.18
CA THR A 68 17.77 -18.57 25.75
C THR A 68 19.23 -18.70 25.34
N PRO A 69 19.60 -19.70 24.51
CA PRO A 69 20.96 -19.82 23.98
C PRO A 69 21.43 -18.54 23.28
N SER A 70 22.71 -18.19 23.45
CA SER A 70 23.28 -16.95 22.89
C SER A 70 23.15 -16.88 21.37
N GLU A 71 23.26 -18.01 20.67
CA GLU A 71 23.10 -18.09 19.21
C GLU A 71 21.68 -17.76 18.76
N GLU A 72 20.66 -18.27 19.46
CA GLU A 72 19.26 -17.97 19.15
C GLU A 72 18.92 -16.51 19.42
N ALA A 73 19.40 -15.97 20.56
CA ALA A 73 19.23 -14.56 20.89
C ALA A 73 19.91 -13.66 19.84
N PHE A 74 21.13 -14.00 19.42
CA PHE A 74 21.84 -13.29 18.36
C PHE A 74 21.07 -13.32 17.04
N LEU A 75 20.61 -14.50 16.60
CA LEU A 75 19.85 -14.65 15.36
C LEU A 75 18.53 -13.87 15.39
N ALA A 76 17.83 -13.85 16.54
CA ALA A 76 16.60 -13.08 16.69
C ALA A 76 16.85 -11.58 16.54
N ILE A 77 17.90 -11.04 17.18
CA ILE A 77 18.28 -9.63 17.08
C ILE A 77 18.71 -9.29 15.64
N GLU A 78 19.51 -10.14 15.00
CA GLU A 78 19.93 -9.96 13.62
C GLU A 78 18.73 -9.99 12.66
N ALA A 79 17.81 -10.93 12.84
CA ALA A 79 16.59 -11.01 12.04
C ALA A 79 15.74 -9.74 12.19
N GLU A 80 15.58 -9.21 13.41
CA GLU A 80 14.91 -7.93 13.65
C GLU A 80 15.63 -6.76 12.98
N ARG A 81 16.97 -6.73 13.07
CA ARG A 81 17.78 -5.70 12.41
C ARG A 81 17.59 -5.75 10.90
N TYR A 82 17.63 -6.93 10.27
CA TYR A 82 17.39 -7.09 8.84
C TYR A 82 15.95 -6.74 8.46
N ARG A 83 14.96 -7.14 9.27
CA ARG A 83 13.55 -6.81 9.05
C ARG A 83 13.31 -5.30 8.97
N PHE A 84 14.03 -4.53 9.78
CA PHE A 84 13.88 -3.07 9.84
C PHE A 84 14.96 -2.28 9.10
N ALA A 85 16.01 -2.92 8.59
CA ALA A 85 17.10 -2.24 7.89
C ALA A 85 16.60 -1.42 6.69
N SER A 86 15.61 -1.94 5.97
CA SER A 86 15.00 -1.27 4.81
C SER A 86 14.14 -0.05 5.17
N LEU A 87 13.59 0.04 6.39
CA LEU A 87 12.74 1.17 6.77
C LEU A 87 13.50 2.49 6.79
N PHE A 88 14.81 2.44 7.02
CA PHE A 88 15.67 3.62 7.09
C PHE A 88 16.44 3.86 5.79
N ASP A 89 16.27 3.02 4.78
CA ASP A 89 16.90 3.23 3.48
C ASP A 89 16.18 4.37 2.74
N PRO A 90 16.86 5.51 2.48
CA PRO A 90 16.26 6.62 1.77
C PRO A 90 15.98 6.31 0.29
N LEU A 91 16.66 5.30 -0.28
CA LEU A 91 16.59 4.93 -1.69
C LEU A 91 16.14 3.46 -1.86
N LEU A 92 15.23 3.01 -1.00
CA LEU A 92 14.82 1.61 -0.90
C LEU A 92 14.43 1.01 -2.24
N ALA A 93 13.53 1.67 -2.99
CA ALA A 93 13.07 1.20 -4.29
C ALA A 93 14.20 1.10 -5.30
N MET A 94 15.16 2.01 -5.29
CA MET A 94 16.32 1.96 -6.17
C MET A 94 17.17 0.72 -5.87
N ASN A 95 17.46 0.46 -4.59
CA ASN A 95 18.34 -0.63 -4.17
C ASN A 95 17.75 -2.03 -4.42
N VAL A 96 16.41 -2.17 -4.44
CA VAL A 96 15.74 -3.45 -4.71
C VAL A 96 15.26 -3.62 -6.16
N SER A 97 15.48 -2.61 -7.01
CA SER A 97 15.09 -2.64 -8.43
C SER A 97 16.29 -2.91 -9.34
N LYS A 98 16.03 -3.51 -10.49
CA LYS A 98 17.02 -3.79 -11.55
C LYS A 98 17.12 -2.61 -12.51
N ILE A 99 17.60 -1.48 -12.00
CA ILE A 99 17.76 -0.23 -12.76
C ILE A 99 19.08 0.45 -12.43
N ASP A 100 19.59 1.22 -13.39
CA ASP A 100 20.71 2.13 -13.21
C ASP A 100 20.22 3.57 -13.50
N PRO A 101 19.52 4.23 -12.55
CA PRO A 101 18.97 5.55 -12.78
C PRO A 101 20.08 6.61 -12.86
N LEU A 102 19.87 7.60 -13.74
CA LEU A 102 20.79 8.73 -13.87
C LEU A 102 20.67 9.67 -12.67
N PRO A 103 21.73 10.42 -12.30
CA PRO A 103 21.71 11.29 -11.12
C PRO A 103 20.53 12.27 -11.08
N PHE A 104 20.16 12.85 -12.22
CA PHE A 104 19.01 13.77 -12.29
C PHE A 104 17.67 13.07 -12.03
N GLN A 105 17.55 11.78 -12.36
CA GLN A 105 16.34 10.99 -12.10
C GLN A 105 16.20 10.69 -10.62
N ILE A 106 17.32 10.37 -9.95
CA ILE A 106 17.37 10.17 -8.50
C ILE A 106 16.96 11.48 -7.80
N GLU A 107 17.54 12.60 -8.21
CA GLU A 107 17.23 13.90 -7.63
C GLU A 107 15.77 14.29 -7.89
N ALA A 108 15.24 14.09 -9.09
CA ALA A 108 13.83 14.34 -9.39
C ALA A 108 12.90 13.54 -8.48
N VAL A 109 13.14 12.23 -8.31
CA VAL A 109 12.27 11.35 -7.53
C VAL A 109 12.41 11.59 -6.03
N TYR A 110 13.62 11.47 -5.49
CA TYR A 110 13.86 11.50 -4.03
C TYR A 110 14.13 12.90 -3.49
N GLY A 111 14.69 13.78 -4.32
CA GLY A 111 14.95 15.17 -3.97
C GLY A 111 13.69 16.04 -3.99
N TYR A 112 12.74 15.74 -4.89
CA TYR A 112 11.54 16.56 -5.11
C TYR A 112 10.22 15.79 -4.97
N ILE A 113 9.94 14.81 -5.84
CA ILE A 113 8.60 14.21 -5.98
C ILE A 113 8.12 13.58 -4.67
N LEU A 114 8.95 12.75 -4.05
CA LEU A 114 8.61 12.02 -2.82
C LEU A 114 8.61 12.88 -1.56
N LYS A 115 9.13 14.11 -1.63
CA LYS A 115 9.04 15.09 -0.53
C LYS A 115 7.72 15.85 -0.52
N LEU A 116 6.91 15.73 -1.57
CA LEU A 116 5.60 16.38 -1.63
C LEU A 116 4.65 15.69 -0.64
N PRO A 117 3.89 16.44 0.18
CA PRO A 117 2.93 15.86 1.13
C PRO A 117 1.80 15.11 0.41
N LYS A 118 1.52 15.46 -0.84
CA LYS A 118 0.68 14.72 -1.77
C LYS A 118 1.39 14.66 -3.11
N VAL A 119 1.64 13.44 -3.61
CA VAL A 119 2.36 13.24 -4.88
C VAL A 119 1.43 13.54 -6.05
N ARG A 120 1.42 14.82 -6.48
CA ARG A 120 0.77 15.28 -7.71
C ARG A 120 1.77 16.08 -8.51
N PHE A 121 2.35 15.46 -9.53
CA PHE A 121 3.48 15.99 -10.27
C PHE A 121 3.37 15.70 -11.77
N LEU A 122 3.95 16.56 -12.62
CA LEU A 122 4.00 16.40 -14.07
C LEU A 122 5.45 16.23 -14.53
N LEU A 123 5.78 15.06 -15.09
CA LEU A 123 7.08 14.79 -15.71
C LEU A 123 7.09 15.26 -17.17
N ALA A 124 7.65 16.44 -17.41
CA ALA A 124 7.65 17.11 -18.72
C ALA A 124 8.99 17.03 -19.49
N ASP A 125 9.90 16.13 -19.09
CA ASP A 125 11.22 15.98 -19.73
C ASP A 125 11.14 15.53 -21.20
N ASP A 126 12.28 15.56 -21.90
CA ASP A 126 12.37 15.13 -23.29
C ASP A 126 12.02 13.63 -23.48
N PRO A 127 11.51 13.25 -24.67
CA PRO A 127 11.37 11.84 -25.03
C PRO A 127 12.69 11.08 -24.85
N GLY A 128 12.63 9.94 -24.16
CA GLY A 128 13.83 9.14 -23.86
C GLY A 128 14.56 9.51 -22.56
N ALA A 129 14.13 10.55 -21.83
CA ALA A 129 14.71 10.93 -20.53
C ALA A 129 14.45 9.90 -19.39
N GLY A 130 13.80 8.77 -19.69
CA GLY A 130 13.54 7.71 -18.71
C GLY A 130 12.38 7.99 -17.76
N LYS A 131 11.33 8.68 -18.22
CA LYS A 131 10.11 8.94 -17.43
C LYS A 131 9.48 7.68 -16.85
N THR A 132 9.48 6.58 -17.60
CA THR A 132 8.99 5.27 -17.12
C THR A 132 9.80 4.76 -15.93
N ILE A 133 11.12 4.97 -15.92
CA ILE A 133 11.98 4.60 -14.78
C ILE A 133 11.63 5.47 -13.57
N MET A 134 11.49 6.78 -13.75
CA MET A 134 11.10 7.68 -12.66
C MET A 134 9.70 7.34 -12.09
N ALA A 135 8.73 7.08 -12.96
CA ALA A 135 7.39 6.66 -12.55
C ALA A 135 7.40 5.31 -11.81
N GLY A 136 8.18 4.35 -12.30
CA GLY A 136 8.37 3.06 -11.63
C GLY A 136 9.04 3.20 -10.26
N LEU A 137 10.04 4.08 -10.13
CA LEU A 137 10.68 4.41 -8.86
C LEU A 137 9.68 5.01 -7.87
N VAL A 138 8.89 6.00 -8.29
CA VAL A 138 7.86 6.62 -7.43
C VAL A 138 6.84 5.57 -6.98
N HIS A 139 6.30 4.77 -7.91
CA HIS A 139 5.38 3.69 -7.61
C HIS A 139 5.96 2.70 -6.59
N LYS A 140 7.16 2.18 -6.88
CA LYS A 140 7.80 1.15 -6.07
C LYS A 140 8.12 1.67 -4.67
N GLU A 141 8.62 2.89 -4.56
CA GLU A 141 8.96 3.51 -3.28
C GLU A 141 7.72 3.71 -2.41
N LEU A 142 6.65 4.29 -2.98
CA LEU A 142 5.39 4.49 -2.26
C LEU A 142 4.79 3.16 -1.82
N LYS A 143 4.89 2.11 -2.66
CA LYS A 143 4.35 0.78 -2.34
C LYS A 143 5.13 0.10 -1.22
N LEU A 144 6.46 0.14 -1.27
CA LEU A 144 7.33 -0.42 -0.23
C LEU A 144 7.16 0.32 1.12
N ARG A 145 6.80 1.60 1.08
CA ARG A 145 6.44 2.39 2.27
C ARG A 145 5.00 2.16 2.77
N GLY A 146 4.22 1.33 2.07
CA GLY A 146 2.81 1.05 2.42
C GLY A 146 1.86 2.23 2.18
N VAL A 147 2.27 3.23 1.40
CA VAL A 147 1.46 4.43 1.08
C VAL A 147 0.48 4.15 -0.05
N VAL A 148 0.87 3.30 -1.00
CA VAL A 148 0.01 2.92 -2.14
C VAL A 148 -0.16 1.42 -2.18
N ASN A 149 -1.41 0.99 -2.32
CA ASN A 149 -1.77 -0.39 -2.58
C ASN A 149 -2.44 -0.51 -3.95
N ARG A 150 -3.39 0.39 -4.26
CA ARG A 150 -4.10 0.41 -5.53
C ARG A 150 -3.53 1.44 -6.50
N THR A 151 -3.04 0.98 -7.66
CA THR A 151 -2.41 1.82 -8.69
C THR A 151 -3.04 1.62 -10.06
N LEU A 152 -3.42 2.72 -10.70
CA LEU A 152 -3.88 2.77 -12.08
C LEU A 152 -2.83 3.43 -12.96
N ILE A 153 -2.45 2.78 -14.05
CA ILE A 153 -1.59 3.35 -15.08
C ILE A 153 -2.39 3.45 -16.38
N VAL A 154 -2.54 4.68 -16.90
CA VAL A 154 -3.24 4.98 -18.15
C VAL A 154 -2.22 5.39 -19.20
N VAL A 155 -2.14 4.61 -20.28
CA VAL A 155 -1.12 4.80 -21.32
C VAL A 155 -1.73 4.78 -22.73
N PRO A 156 -1.04 5.30 -23.76
CA PRO A 156 -1.40 5.02 -25.15
C PRO A 156 -1.46 3.52 -25.42
N GLY A 157 -2.41 3.06 -26.24
CA GLY A 157 -2.65 1.62 -26.45
C GLY A 157 -1.42 0.80 -26.87
N HIS A 158 -0.50 1.40 -27.64
CA HIS A 158 0.73 0.75 -28.10
C HIS A 158 1.84 0.67 -27.03
N LEU A 159 1.70 1.36 -25.90
CA LEU A 159 2.69 1.36 -24.81
C LEU A 159 2.33 0.42 -23.66
N LYS A 160 1.14 -0.20 -23.66
CA LYS A 160 0.69 -1.11 -22.57
C LYS A 160 1.69 -2.22 -22.29
N ASP A 161 2.11 -2.94 -23.33
CA ASP A 161 3.01 -4.09 -23.20
C ASP A 161 4.43 -3.67 -22.82
N GLN A 162 4.86 -2.49 -23.26
CA GLN A 162 6.14 -1.91 -22.84
C GLN A 162 6.13 -1.59 -21.35
N TRP A 163 5.09 -0.89 -20.86
CA TRP A 163 4.94 -0.58 -19.44
C TRP A 163 4.88 -1.84 -18.58
N LEU A 164 4.08 -2.83 -18.98
CA LEU A 164 3.98 -4.11 -18.27
C LEU A 164 5.35 -4.81 -18.17
N ARG A 165 6.08 -4.87 -19.30
CA ARG A 165 7.41 -5.49 -19.36
C ARG A 165 8.41 -4.73 -18.48
N GLU A 166 8.50 -3.42 -18.62
CA GLU A 166 9.44 -2.61 -17.86
C GLU A 166 9.18 -2.70 -16.35
N LEU A 167 7.92 -2.61 -15.91
CA LEU A 167 7.58 -2.74 -14.49
C LEU A 167 7.90 -4.12 -13.93
N LYS A 168 7.67 -5.18 -14.71
CA LYS A 168 8.00 -6.55 -14.30
C LYS A 168 9.51 -6.79 -14.24
N GLU A 169 10.24 -6.43 -15.30
CA GLU A 169 11.66 -6.74 -15.45
C GLU A 169 12.53 -5.85 -14.56
N LYS A 170 12.22 -4.56 -14.48
CA LYS A 170 13.02 -3.56 -13.76
C LYS A 170 12.61 -3.43 -12.29
N PHE A 171 11.32 -3.51 -11.97
CA PHE A 171 10.81 -3.22 -10.63
C PHE A 171 10.21 -4.43 -9.90
N HIS A 172 10.14 -5.60 -10.56
CA HIS A 172 9.46 -6.78 -10.03
C HIS A 172 8.01 -6.52 -9.64
N GLU A 173 7.34 -5.66 -10.41
CA GLU A 173 5.94 -5.29 -10.20
C GLU A 173 5.04 -6.03 -11.19
N HIS A 174 3.96 -6.61 -10.67
CA HIS A 174 3.00 -7.38 -11.45
C HIS A 174 1.73 -6.55 -11.65
N PHE A 175 1.58 -6.02 -12.85
CA PHE A 175 0.37 -5.30 -13.26
C PHE A 175 -0.51 -6.20 -14.14
N THR A 176 -1.81 -6.02 -14.02
CA THR A 176 -2.81 -6.66 -14.89
C THR A 176 -3.25 -5.66 -15.96
N ILE A 177 -3.18 -6.06 -17.23
CA ILE A 177 -3.73 -5.25 -18.32
C ILE A 177 -5.25 -5.46 -18.33
N ILE A 178 -6.01 -4.37 -18.21
CA ILE A 178 -7.46 -4.39 -18.40
C ILE A 178 -7.80 -3.65 -19.69
N ASP A 179 -8.50 -4.36 -20.55
CA ASP A 179 -8.97 -3.96 -21.86
C ASP A 179 -10.39 -4.49 -22.12
N ARG A 180 -10.93 -4.22 -23.31
CA ARG A 180 -12.28 -4.64 -23.68
C ARG A 180 -12.54 -6.14 -23.46
N SER A 181 -11.59 -7.00 -23.82
CA SER A 181 -11.75 -8.45 -23.70
C SER A 181 -11.79 -8.91 -22.25
N SER A 182 -10.85 -8.42 -21.44
CA SER A 182 -10.76 -8.80 -20.02
C SER A 182 -11.86 -8.18 -19.18
N PHE A 183 -12.32 -6.97 -19.55
CA PHE A 183 -13.34 -6.26 -18.80
C PHE A 183 -14.71 -6.96 -18.84
N TYR A 184 -15.12 -7.45 -20.01
CA TYR A 184 -16.39 -8.17 -20.17
C TYR A 184 -16.29 -9.69 -19.97
N ALA A 185 -15.12 -10.21 -19.56
CA ALA A 185 -14.92 -11.65 -19.37
C ALA A 185 -15.61 -12.20 -18.11
N HIS A 186 -15.80 -11.38 -17.07
CA HIS A 186 -16.40 -11.79 -15.81
C HIS A 186 -17.68 -10.99 -15.57
N TYR A 187 -18.83 -11.63 -15.75
CA TYR A 187 -20.12 -10.97 -15.64
C TYR A 187 -20.46 -10.67 -14.18
N GLY A 188 -20.71 -9.41 -13.85
CA GLY A 188 -21.19 -8.99 -12.53
C GLY A 188 -20.11 -8.63 -11.51
N GLU A 189 -18.82 -8.70 -11.86
CA GLU A 189 -17.71 -8.20 -11.03
C GLU A 189 -17.08 -6.98 -11.69
N ASN A 190 -16.70 -5.97 -10.91
CA ASN A 190 -15.92 -4.84 -11.38
C ASN A 190 -14.43 -5.24 -11.47
N PRO A 191 -13.86 -5.43 -12.67
CA PRO A 191 -12.47 -5.90 -12.82
C PRO A 191 -11.45 -4.94 -12.20
N TRP A 192 -11.79 -3.65 -12.09
CA TRP A 192 -10.97 -2.63 -11.46
C TRP A 192 -10.82 -2.83 -9.95
N GLU A 193 -11.81 -3.45 -9.29
CA GLU A 193 -11.79 -3.68 -7.83
C GLU A 193 -10.99 -4.94 -7.47
N ARG A 194 -11.03 -5.95 -8.34
CA ARG A 194 -10.35 -7.23 -8.15
C ARG A 194 -8.82 -7.10 -8.16
N GLU A 195 -8.31 -6.26 -9.04
CA GLU A 195 -6.87 -6.14 -9.29
C GLU A 195 -6.34 -4.84 -8.66
N ASN A 196 -5.35 -4.93 -7.78
CA ASN A 196 -4.78 -3.75 -7.13
C ASN A 196 -3.87 -2.92 -8.07
N GLN A 197 -3.28 -3.54 -9.09
CA GLN A 197 -2.31 -2.89 -9.96
C GLN A 197 -2.72 -3.08 -11.42
N VAL A 198 -3.21 -2.01 -12.04
CA VAL A 198 -3.85 -2.08 -13.36
C VAL A 198 -3.15 -1.17 -14.37
N ILE A 199 -2.96 -1.69 -15.58
CA ILE A 199 -2.61 -0.91 -16.77
C ILE A 199 -3.80 -0.91 -17.72
N THR A 200 -4.21 0.25 -18.21
CA THR A 200 -5.23 0.35 -19.24
C THR A 200 -4.86 1.36 -20.33
N SER A 201 -5.52 1.28 -21.49
CA SER A 201 -5.30 2.24 -22.55
C SER A 201 -6.19 3.47 -22.40
N MET A 202 -5.68 4.64 -22.79
CA MET A 202 -6.48 5.87 -22.86
C MET A 202 -7.75 5.71 -23.71
N ASP A 203 -7.67 4.99 -24.82
CA ASP A 203 -8.82 4.80 -25.72
C ASP A 203 -9.90 3.87 -25.16
N PHE A 204 -9.51 2.99 -24.24
CA PHE A 204 -10.47 2.17 -23.50
C PHE A 204 -11.04 2.95 -22.31
N ALA A 205 -10.17 3.57 -21.51
CA ALA A 205 -10.54 4.31 -20.31
C ALA A 205 -11.48 5.50 -20.57
N LYS A 206 -11.44 6.09 -21.77
CA LYS A 206 -12.28 7.26 -22.13
C LYS A 206 -13.74 6.93 -22.46
N GLN A 207 -14.08 5.65 -22.65
CA GLN A 207 -15.45 5.23 -22.95
C GLN A 207 -16.33 5.53 -21.74
N ASP A 208 -17.52 6.10 -21.94
CA ASP A 208 -18.34 6.65 -20.85
C ASP A 208 -18.65 5.60 -19.76
N ASP A 209 -18.98 4.37 -20.14
CA ASP A 209 -19.24 3.25 -19.22
C ASP A 209 -17.98 2.86 -18.43
N ILE A 210 -16.83 2.85 -19.09
CA ILE A 210 -15.54 2.52 -18.48
C ILE A 210 -15.09 3.62 -17.52
N LEU A 211 -15.22 4.89 -17.92
CA LEU A 211 -14.83 6.03 -17.10
C LEU A 211 -15.66 6.09 -15.81
N LEU A 212 -16.98 5.88 -15.91
CA LEU A 212 -17.85 5.79 -14.75
C LEU A 212 -17.44 4.63 -13.83
N SER A 213 -17.09 3.49 -14.41
CA SER A 213 -16.62 2.32 -13.65
C SER A 213 -15.28 2.57 -12.94
N LEU A 214 -14.35 3.29 -13.57
CA LEU A 214 -13.07 3.71 -12.98
C LEU A 214 -13.26 4.72 -11.83
N GLN A 215 -14.21 5.65 -11.96
CA GLN A 215 -14.53 6.66 -10.95
C GLN A 215 -15.11 6.06 -9.66
N ASN A 216 -15.72 4.87 -9.74
CA ASN A 216 -16.26 4.17 -8.57
C ASN A 216 -15.20 3.41 -7.76
N VAL A 217 -13.93 3.50 -8.13
CA VAL A 217 -12.82 2.83 -7.45
C VAL A 217 -11.86 3.87 -6.86
N ASP A 218 -11.52 3.69 -5.58
CA ASP A 218 -10.51 4.50 -4.91
C ASP A 218 -9.11 4.05 -5.30
N TRP A 219 -8.38 4.92 -6.00
CA TRP A 219 -7.00 4.72 -6.41
C TRP A 219 -6.04 5.52 -5.54
N ASP A 220 -5.03 4.87 -4.97
CA ASP A 220 -3.99 5.55 -4.18
C ASP A 220 -3.01 6.31 -5.09
N LEU A 221 -2.77 5.77 -6.28
CA LEU A 221 -1.87 6.35 -7.28
C LEU A 221 -2.44 6.20 -8.70
N VAL A 222 -2.44 7.29 -9.44
CA VAL A 222 -2.76 7.29 -10.87
C VAL A 222 -1.57 7.84 -11.64
N ILE A 223 -1.07 7.07 -12.60
CA ILE A 223 0.02 7.45 -13.51
C ILE A 223 -0.58 7.58 -14.91
N VAL A 224 -0.40 8.74 -15.52
CA VAL A 224 -0.85 8.98 -16.90
C VAL A 224 0.37 9.27 -17.76
N ASP A 225 0.70 8.34 -18.65
CA ASP A 225 1.74 8.56 -19.64
C ASP A 225 1.19 9.39 -20.80
N GLU A 226 2.01 10.20 -21.47
CA GLU A 226 1.59 11.01 -22.63
C GLU A 226 0.30 11.83 -22.42
N ALA A 227 0.14 12.39 -21.21
CA ALA A 227 -1.06 13.15 -20.82
C ALA A 227 -1.40 14.30 -21.76
N HIS A 228 -0.46 14.79 -22.57
CA HIS A 228 -0.74 15.76 -23.63
C HIS A 228 -1.78 15.25 -24.66
N LYS A 229 -1.90 13.93 -24.85
CA LYS A 229 -2.93 13.29 -25.71
C LYS A 229 -4.33 13.37 -25.10
N MET A 230 -4.41 13.73 -23.82
CA MET A 230 -5.63 14.05 -23.10
C MET A 230 -5.95 15.56 -23.16
N ALA A 231 -5.17 16.42 -23.81
CA ALA A 231 -5.53 17.85 -23.89
C ALA A 231 -6.65 18.11 -24.92
N ALA A 232 -7.57 19.03 -24.58
CA ALA A 232 -8.49 19.64 -25.53
C ALA A 232 -7.78 20.73 -26.33
N TYR A 233 -7.87 20.68 -27.65
CA TYR A 233 -7.42 21.77 -28.52
C TYR A 233 -8.51 22.84 -28.60
N LYS A 234 -8.24 24.02 -28.06
CA LYS A 234 -9.09 25.21 -28.25
C LYS A 234 -8.59 25.96 -29.49
N TYR A 235 -9.34 25.92 -30.59
CA TYR A 235 -9.04 26.65 -31.83
C TYR A 235 -10.12 27.74 -32.02
N GLY A 236 -9.81 28.99 -31.65
CA GLY A 236 -10.77 30.11 -31.64
C GLY A 236 -11.85 29.98 -30.55
N ASP A 237 -13.05 30.54 -30.81
CA ASP A 237 -14.22 30.50 -29.92
C ASP A 237 -14.97 29.15 -29.89
N LYS A 238 -14.48 28.14 -30.63
CA LYS A 238 -15.05 26.77 -30.59
C LYS A 238 -14.13 25.83 -29.84
N ILE A 239 -14.64 25.31 -28.72
CA ILE A 239 -13.99 24.28 -27.92
C ILE A 239 -14.28 22.92 -28.59
N SER A 240 -13.28 22.34 -29.24
CA SER A 240 -13.31 20.94 -29.67
C SER A 240 -12.67 20.10 -28.56
N LYS A 241 -13.49 19.46 -27.73
CA LYS A 241 -13.01 18.55 -26.69
C LYS A 241 -12.77 17.19 -27.32
N THR A 242 -11.53 16.72 -27.29
CA THR A 242 -11.22 15.30 -27.53
C THR A 242 -11.83 14.48 -26.39
N GLU A 243 -12.34 13.28 -26.66
CA GLU A 243 -12.88 12.42 -25.59
C GLU A 243 -11.84 12.12 -24.50
N ARG A 244 -10.55 12.12 -24.87
CA ARG A 244 -9.44 11.94 -23.94
C ARG A 244 -9.27 13.10 -22.94
N TYR A 245 -9.89 14.25 -23.16
CA TYR A 245 -9.85 15.42 -22.26
C TYR A 245 -10.83 15.37 -21.10
N LYS A 246 -11.79 14.45 -21.12
CA LYS A 246 -12.74 14.28 -20.02
C LYS A 246 -12.27 13.26 -18.96
N LEU A 247 -11.11 12.66 -19.17
CA LEU A 247 -10.47 11.67 -18.29
C LEU A 247 -9.80 12.34 -17.08
#